data_AF-A0A7S1A3J7-F1
#
_entry.id   AF-A0A7S1A3J7-F1
#
_cell.length_a   1.000
_cell.length_b   1.000
_cell.length_c   1.000
_cell.angle_alpha   90.00
_cell.angle_beta   90.00
_cell.angle_gamma   90.00
#
_symmetry.space_group_name_H-M   'P 1'
#
loop_
_entity.id
_entity.type
_entity.pdbx_description
1 polymer ?
#
loop_
_entity_poly.entity_id
_entity_poly.type
_entity_poly.pdbx_seq_one_letter_code
_entity_poly.pdbx_strand_id
1 'polypeptide(L)'
;EVRTIQREVDALTEIEKAIEMFRHRVENADTVKAKLAAADDAARAAERELDGLRQRLEGEEVRQRKREEVRQALEANLRLKRLEVEVQEREAEITQLLQESGGRDLDAMRSNLQGFRAKSMELQKQRSFREGELAQTREAVRGLQIELTSPLYAAVEARHREAVIKHESAAYASKDLTRYHAALDKALMKYHTQKLNQTNKTVRELWQRVYRGRDIDYVAIRSDTEEGEKDGADGKIAEIGRATRS
;
A
#
# COMPACT_ATOMS: atom_id res chain seq x y z
N GLU A 1 -99.58 95.61 -79.50
CA GLU A 1 -99.27 95.79 -78.06
C GLU A 1 -99.82 94.67 -77.17
N VAL A 2 -101.00 94.10 -77.45
CA VAL A 2 -101.56 92.95 -76.70
C VAL A 2 -100.68 91.69 -76.74
N ARG A 3 -99.96 91.41 -77.84
CA ARG A 3 -99.05 90.26 -77.95
C ARG A 3 -97.75 90.39 -77.14
N THR A 4 -97.33 91.61 -76.79
CA THR A 4 -96.14 91.85 -75.96
C THR A 4 -96.48 91.62 -74.49
N ILE A 5 -97.65 92.10 -74.04
CA ILE A 5 -98.16 91.86 -72.68
C ILE A 5 -98.47 90.37 -72.44
N GLN A 6 -99.01 89.66 -73.44
CA GLN A 6 -99.26 88.21 -73.30
C GLN A 6 -97.95 87.42 -73.13
N ARG A 7 -96.87 87.80 -73.81
CA ARG A 7 -95.55 87.16 -73.63
C ARG A 7 -94.93 87.46 -72.26
N GLU A 8 -95.18 88.65 -71.70
CA GLU A 8 -94.74 89.02 -70.36
C GLU A 8 -95.55 88.30 -69.28
N VAL A 9 -96.86 88.11 -69.48
CA VAL A 9 -97.73 87.31 -68.59
C VAL A 9 -97.34 85.83 -68.64
N ASP A 10 -97.11 85.26 -69.82
CA ASP A 10 -96.67 83.87 -69.94
C ASP A 10 -95.27 83.68 -69.32
N ALA A 11 -94.36 84.65 -69.46
CA ALA A 11 -93.05 84.63 -68.78
C ALA A 11 -93.18 84.75 -67.26
N LEU A 12 -94.10 85.59 -66.75
CA LEU A 12 -94.38 85.72 -65.32
C LEU A 12 -94.99 84.44 -64.74
N THR A 13 -95.92 83.78 -65.45
CA THR A 13 -96.49 82.50 -64.98
C THR A 13 -95.47 81.36 -64.99
N GLU A 14 -94.52 81.33 -65.92
CA GLU A 14 -93.41 80.38 -65.89
C GLU A 14 -92.42 80.68 -64.75
N ILE A 15 -92.16 81.95 -64.45
CA ILE A 15 -91.37 82.36 -63.28
C ILE A 15 -92.10 81.98 -61.98
N GLU A 16 -93.42 82.15 -61.92
CA GLU A 16 -94.24 81.81 -60.76
C GLU A 16 -94.25 80.30 -60.48
N LYS A 17 -94.43 79.46 -61.52
CA LYS A 17 -94.25 78.00 -61.42
C LYS A 17 -92.83 77.62 -61.02
N ALA A 18 -91.81 78.29 -61.54
CA ALA A 18 -90.43 78.03 -61.15
C ALA A 18 -90.20 78.37 -59.67
N ILE A 19 -90.72 79.50 -59.17
CA ILE A 19 -90.66 79.89 -57.76
C ILE A 19 -91.36 78.87 -56.87
N GLU A 20 -92.52 78.37 -57.27
CA GLU A 20 -93.27 77.36 -56.52
C GLU A 20 -92.53 76.02 -56.46
N MET A 21 -91.93 75.59 -57.58
CA MET A 21 -91.03 74.43 -57.59
C MET A 21 -89.79 74.63 -56.71
N PHE A 22 -89.17 75.82 -56.73
CA PHE A 22 -88.05 76.12 -55.86
C PHE A 22 -88.46 76.14 -54.38
N ARG A 23 -89.66 76.64 -54.05
CA ARG A 23 -90.21 76.64 -52.69
C ARG A 23 -90.42 75.21 -52.18
N HIS A 24 -91.03 74.34 -52.98
CA HIS A 24 -91.18 72.92 -52.64
C HIS A 24 -89.83 72.19 -52.55
N ARG A 25 -88.83 72.56 -53.37
CA ARG A 25 -87.46 72.02 -53.24
C ARG A 25 -86.76 72.50 -51.97
N VAL A 26 -87.00 73.73 -51.53
CA VAL A 26 -86.45 74.28 -50.28
C VAL A 26 -87.12 73.63 -49.07
N GLU A 27 -88.45 73.48 -49.05
CA GLU A 27 -89.17 72.76 -47.99
C GLU A 27 -88.74 71.28 -47.92
N ASN A 28 -88.55 70.62 -49.06
CA ASN A 28 -87.99 69.27 -49.09
C ASN A 28 -86.52 69.23 -48.62
N ALA A 29 -85.72 70.24 -48.92
CA ALA A 29 -84.36 70.34 -48.39
C ALA A 29 -84.35 70.54 -46.87
N ASP A 30 -85.27 71.32 -46.32
CA ASP A 30 -85.37 71.58 -44.88
C ASP A 30 -85.91 70.36 -44.12
N THR A 31 -86.87 69.62 -44.68
CA THR A 31 -87.32 68.34 -44.10
C THR A 31 -86.24 67.25 -44.16
N VAL A 32 -85.45 67.20 -45.24
CA VAL A 32 -84.30 66.29 -45.34
C VAL A 32 -83.19 66.67 -44.36
N LYS A 33 -82.90 67.97 -44.19
CA LYS A 33 -81.96 68.44 -43.16
C LYS A 33 -82.42 68.10 -41.74
N ALA A 34 -83.71 68.25 -41.45
CA ALA A 34 -84.27 67.89 -40.15
C ALA A 34 -84.18 66.38 -39.88
N LYS A 35 -84.43 65.53 -40.89
CA LYS A 35 -84.25 64.08 -40.79
C LYS A 35 -82.78 63.69 -40.63
N LEU A 36 -81.86 64.38 -41.31
CA LEU A 36 -80.42 64.16 -41.18
C LEU A 36 -79.95 64.53 -39.77
N ALA A 37 -80.37 65.67 -39.24
CA ALA A 37 -80.05 66.09 -37.87
C ALA A 37 -80.58 65.10 -36.82
N ALA A 38 -81.82 64.60 -36.99
CA ALA A 38 -82.38 63.58 -36.10
C ALA A 38 -81.63 62.24 -36.20
N ALA A 39 -81.19 61.85 -37.40
CA ALA A 39 -80.35 60.66 -37.60
C ALA A 39 -78.95 60.84 -36.99
N ASP A 40 -78.35 62.02 -37.10
CA ASP A 40 -77.05 62.36 -36.49
C ASP A 40 -77.14 62.36 -34.96
N ASP A 41 -78.22 62.88 -34.38
CA ASP A 41 -78.44 62.84 -32.93
C ASP A 41 -78.68 61.40 -32.43
N ALA A 42 -79.43 60.59 -33.19
CA ALA A 42 -79.60 59.17 -32.89
C ALA A 42 -78.28 58.38 -33.02
N ALA A 43 -77.45 58.69 -34.02
CA ALA A 43 -76.12 58.09 -34.18
C ALA A 43 -75.21 58.45 -33.00
N ARG A 44 -75.19 59.73 -32.58
CA ARG A 44 -74.43 60.18 -31.40
C ARG A 44 -74.93 59.54 -30.10
N ALA A 45 -76.24 59.34 -29.96
CA ALA A 45 -76.80 58.64 -28.81
C ALA A 45 -76.37 57.16 -28.80
N ALA A 46 -76.44 56.48 -29.95
CA ALA A 46 -75.97 55.11 -30.10
C ALA A 46 -74.46 54.96 -29.86
N GLU A 47 -73.64 55.92 -30.31
CA GLU A 47 -72.20 55.96 -30.05
C GLU A 47 -71.91 56.08 -28.54
N ARG A 48 -72.63 56.95 -27.82
CA ARG A 48 -72.48 57.06 -26.36
C ARG A 48 -72.86 55.78 -25.62
N GLU A 49 -73.92 55.11 -26.05
CA GLU A 49 -74.32 53.82 -25.49
C GLU A 49 -73.29 52.72 -25.80
N LEU A 50 -72.73 52.71 -27.01
CA LEU A 50 -71.64 51.79 -27.39
C LEU A 50 -70.39 52.03 -26.54
N ASP A 51 -69.99 53.28 -26.30
CA ASP A 51 -68.85 53.60 -25.45
C ASP A 51 -69.13 53.22 -23.98
N GLY A 52 -70.35 53.42 -23.49
CA GLY A 52 -70.78 52.96 -22.18
C GLY A 52 -70.72 51.44 -22.02
N LEU A 53 -71.16 50.69 -23.04
CA LEU A 53 -71.06 49.23 -23.08
C LEU A 53 -69.62 48.75 -23.18
N ARG A 54 -68.76 49.42 -23.94
CA ARG A 54 -67.32 49.12 -24.02
C ARG A 54 -66.63 49.28 -22.67
N GLN A 55 -66.88 50.37 -21.95
CA GLN A 55 -66.31 50.57 -20.61
C GLN A 55 -66.78 49.51 -19.62
N ARG A 56 -68.06 49.08 -19.71
CA ARG A 56 -68.58 47.98 -18.89
C ARG A 56 -67.90 46.66 -19.24
N LEU A 57 -67.73 46.37 -20.53
CA LEU A 57 -67.04 45.17 -21.00
C LEU A 57 -65.59 45.15 -20.51
N GLU A 58 -64.84 46.24 -20.67
CA GLU A 58 -63.47 46.37 -20.14
C GLU A 58 -63.43 46.16 -18.61
N GLY A 59 -64.39 46.74 -17.88
CA GLY A 59 -64.53 46.56 -16.44
C GLY A 59 -64.80 45.10 -16.04
N GLU A 60 -65.65 44.39 -16.79
CA GLU A 60 -65.93 42.97 -16.56
C GLU A 60 -64.75 42.07 -16.93
N GLU A 61 -64.03 42.35 -18.03
CA GLU A 61 -62.83 41.64 -18.42
C GLU A 61 -61.74 41.74 -17.35
N VAL A 62 -61.52 42.94 -16.80
CA VAL A 62 -60.57 43.13 -15.68
C VAL A 62 -61.00 42.35 -14.44
N ARG A 63 -62.30 42.32 -14.13
CA ARG A 63 -62.82 41.51 -13.01
C ARG A 63 -62.66 40.02 -13.26
N GLN A 64 -62.87 39.54 -14.48
CA GLN A 64 -62.63 38.15 -14.84
C GLN A 64 -61.15 37.78 -14.70
N ARG A 65 -60.22 38.61 -15.22
CA ARG A 65 -58.78 38.38 -15.07
C ARG A 65 -58.37 38.25 -13.60
N LYS A 66 -58.84 39.16 -12.73
CA LYS A 66 -58.58 39.08 -11.28
C LYS A 66 -59.15 37.82 -10.63
N ARG A 67 -60.35 37.38 -11.03
CA ARG A 67 -60.93 36.13 -10.53
C ARG A 67 -60.13 34.92 -10.96
N GLU A 68 -59.65 34.91 -12.20
CA GLU A 68 -58.81 33.86 -12.74
C GLU A 68 -57.44 33.81 -12.03
N GLU A 69 -56.82 34.97 -11.78
CA GLU A 69 -55.59 35.06 -10.96
C GLU A 69 -55.79 34.50 -9.55
N VAL A 70 -56.89 34.87 -8.87
CA VAL A 70 -57.21 34.35 -7.53
C VAL A 70 -57.48 32.85 -7.57
N ARG A 71 -58.17 32.36 -8.60
CA ARG A 71 -58.44 30.93 -8.78
C ARG A 71 -57.15 30.16 -8.95
N GLN A 72 -56.26 30.61 -9.83
CA GLN A 72 -54.95 29.99 -10.05
C GLN A 72 -54.10 30.01 -8.78
N ALA A 73 -54.11 31.12 -8.04
CA ALA A 73 -53.43 31.21 -6.75
C ALA A 73 -53.99 30.22 -5.71
N LEU A 74 -55.32 30.05 -5.66
CA LEU A 74 -55.96 29.09 -4.76
C LEU A 74 -55.65 27.65 -5.15
N GLU A 75 -55.71 27.32 -6.44
CA GLU A 75 -55.34 26.00 -6.97
C GLU A 75 -53.87 25.66 -6.64
N ALA A 76 -52.97 26.64 -6.80
CA ALA A 76 -51.57 26.50 -6.40
C ALA A 76 -51.43 26.27 -4.88
N ASN A 77 -52.18 26.98 -4.05
CA ASN A 77 -52.15 26.83 -2.59
C ASN A 77 -52.67 25.45 -2.13
N LEU A 78 -53.76 24.98 -2.75
CA LEU A 78 -54.29 23.63 -2.51
C LEU A 78 -53.29 22.56 -2.91
N ARG A 79 -52.60 22.73 -4.04
CA ARG A 79 -51.53 21.81 -4.46
C ARG A 79 -50.36 21.83 -3.48
N LEU A 80 -49.95 23.01 -3.01
CA LEU A 80 -48.91 23.16 -1.99
C LEU A 80 -49.28 22.39 -0.72
N LYS A 81 -50.50 22.58 -0.21
CA LYS A 81 -50.98 21.88 0.99
C LYS A 81 -51.00 20.36 0.84
N ARG A 82 -51.39 19.85 -0.34
CA ARG A 82 -51.32 18.40 -0.62
C ARG A 82 -49.87 17.89 -0.60
N LEU A 83 -48.97 18.61 -1.25
CA LEU A 83 -47.54 18.26 -1.27
C LEU A 83 -46.92 18.31 0.13
N GLU A 84 -47.29 19.29 0.96
CA GLU A 84 -46.84 19.36 2.37
C GLU A 84 -47.25 18.13 3.17
N VAL A 85 -48.50 17.65 3.00
CA VAL A 85 -48.97 16.42 3.66
C VAL A 85 -48.22 15.20 3.13
N GLU A 86 -48.04 15.07 1.81
CA GLU A 86 -47.26 13.97 1.23
C GLU A 86 -45.81 13.97 1.73
N VAL A 87 -45.17 15.14 1.85
CA VAL A 87 -43.82 15.25 2.42
C VAL A 87 -43.80 14.77 3.88
N GLN A 88 -44.76 15.18 4.69
CA GLN A 88 -44.85 14.73 6.09
C GLN A 88 -45.05 13.23 6.22
N GLU A 89 -45.91 12.63 5.39
CA GLU A 89 -46.12 11.18 5.35
C GLU A 89 -44.84 10.43 4.94
N ARG A 90 -44.13 10.93 3.93
CA ARG A 90 -42.85 10.35 3.49
C ARG A 90 -41.74 10.51 4.51
N GLU A 91 -41.67 11.65 5.20
CA GLU A 91 -40.73 11.85 6.31
C GLU A 91 -41.02 10.88 7.46
N ALA A 92 -42.30 10.69 7.81
CA ALA A 92 -42.70 9.71 8.81
C ALA A 92 -42.31 8.28 8.39
N GLU A 93 -42.58 7.89 7.14
CA GLU A 93 -42.19 6.60 6.57
C GLU A 93 -40.66 6.40 6.60
N ILE A 94 -39.88 7.43 6.23
CA ILE A 94 -38.41 7.41 6.32
C ILE A 94 -37.96 7.25 7.78
N THR A 95 -38.54 7.98 8.73
CA THR A 95 -38.18 7.85 10.15
C THR A 95 -38.50 6.47 10.70
N GLN A 96 -39.63 5.88 10.31
CA GLN A 96 -40.02 4.53 10.70
C GLN A 96 -39.06 3.50 10.09
N LEU A 97 -38.78 3.59 8.79
CA LEU A 97 -37.81 2.72 8.11
C LEU A 97 -36.40 2.88 8.70
N LEU A 98 -36.01 4.08 9.12
CA LEU A 98 -34.75 4.34 9.82
C LEU A 98 -34.74 3.78 11.25
N GLN A 99 -35.87 3.69 11.95
CA GLN A 99 -35.95 2.98 13.23
C GLN A 99 -35.89 1.46 13.02
N GLU A 100 -36.62 0.94 12.04
CA GLU A 100 -36.63 -0.49 11.68
C GLU A 100 -35.26 -0.95 11.16
N SER A 101 -34.57 -0.11 10.38
CA SER A 101 -33.21 -0.39 9.87
C SER A 101 -32.12 -0.01 10.85
N GLY A 102 -32.26 1.09 11.60
CA GLY A 102 -31.33 1.59 12.61
C GLY A 102 -31.32 0.80 13.91
N GLY A 103 -32.27 -0.13 14.10
CA GLY A 103 -32.15 -1.21 15.08
C GLY A 103 -31.07 -2.25 14.72
N ARG A 104 -30.59 -2.27 13.47
CA ARG A 104 -29.32 -2.89 13.12
C ARG A 104 -28.30 -1.77 13.05
N ASP A 105 -27.41 -1.76 14.02
CA ASP A 105 -26.35 -0.77 14.21
C ASP A 105 -25.36 -0.81 13.02
N LEU A 106 -25.79 -0.30 11.86
CA LEU A 106 -25.07 -0.38 10.58
C LEU A 106 -23.73 0.33 10.68
N ASP A 107 -23.65 1.39 11.49
CA ASP A 107 -22.42 2.10 11.77
C ASP A 107 -21.48 1.28 12.66
N ALA A 108 -21.98 0.61 13.71
CA ALA A 108 -21.18 -0.33 14.48
C ALA A 108 -20.70 -1.51 13.63
N MET A 109 -21.55 -2.04 12.75
CA MET A 109 -21.20 -3.12 11.83
C MET A 109 -20.15 -2.67 10.80
N ARG A 110 -20.27 -1.44 10.28
CA ARG A 110 -19.29 -0.84 9.38
C ARG A 110 -17.94 -0.61 10.08
N SER A 111 -17.96 -0.11 11.31
CA SER A 111 -16.77 0.06 12.15
C SER A 111 -16.08 -1.27 12.43
N ASN A 112 -16.85 -2.29 12.83
CA ASN A 112 -16.35 -3.65 13.05
C ASN A 112 -15.76 -4.25 11.77
N LEU A 113 -16.43 -4.07 10.63
CA LEU A 113 -15.97 -4.56 9.33
C LEU A 113 -14.67 -3.85 8.91
N GLN A 114 -14.54 -2.55 9.16
CA GLN A 114 -13.29 -1.82 8.96
C GLN A 114 -12.17 -2.32 9.89
N GLY A 115 -12.47 -2.59 11.16
CA GLY A 115 -11.54 -3.18 12.12
C GLY A 115 -11.07 -4.57 11.70
N PHE A 116 -11.99 -5.44 11.27
CA PHE A 116 -11.65 -6.77 10.75
C PHE A 116 -10.83 -6.69 9.45
N ARG A 117 -11.14 -5.75 8.54
CA ARG A 117 -10.33 -5.51 7.35
C ARG A 117 -8.90 -5.07 7.70
N ALA A 118 -8.76 -4.14 8.63
CA ALA A 118 -7.44 -3.69 9.10
C ALA A 118 -6.64 -4.85 9.72
N LYS A 119 -7.28 -5.66 10.58
CA LYS A 119 -6.66 -6.84 11.18
C LYS A 119 -6.28 -7.89 10.14
N SER A 120 -7.13 -8.11 9.13
CA SER A 120 -6.85 -9.03 8.03
C SER A 120 -5.67 -8.56 7.19
N MET A 121 -5.58 -7.26 6.89
CA MET A 121 -4.45 -6.69 6.16
C MET A 121 -3.14 -6.81 6.95
N GLU A 122 -3.18 -6.56 8.26
CA GLU A 122 -2.01 -6.71 9.13
C GLU A 122 -1.55 -8.18 9.20
N LEU A 123 -2.48 -9.12 9.40
CA LEU A 123 -2.17 -10.56 9.37
C LEU A 123 -1.62 -11.00 8.01
N GLN A 124 -2.14 -10.47 6.91
CA GLN A 124 -1.65 -10.78 5.58
C GLN A 124 -0.23 -10.23 5.37
N LYS A 125 0.05 -9.01 5.83
CA LYS A 125 1.41 -8.44 5.80
C LYS A 125 2.39 -9.27 6.62
N GLN A 126 1.99 -9.68 7.83
CA GLN A 126 2.80 -10.57 8.67
C GLN A 126 3.05 -11.91 7.98
N ARG A 127 2.02 -12.51 7.36
CA ARG A 127 2.16 -13.76 6.62
C ARG A 127 3.18 -13.62 5.49
N SER A 128 3.05 -12.59 4.65
CA SER A 128 3.98 -12.35 3.55
C SER A 128 5.41 -12.10 4.02
N PHE A 129 5.59 -11.40 5.13
CA PHE A 129 6.91 -11.20 5.74
C PHE A 129 7.52 -12.54 6.20
N ARG A 130 6.76 -13.35 6.94
CA ARG A 130 7.20 -14.68 7.40
C ARG A 130 7.45 -15.65 6.26
N GLU A 131 6.64 -15.61 5.20
CA GLU A 131 6.85 -16.38 3.97
C GLU A 131 8.19 -16.01 3.31
N GLY A 132 8.52 -14.71 3.27
CA GLY A 132 9.82 -14.23 2.80
C GLY A 132 11.00 -14.74 3.65
N GLU A 133 10.92 -14.61 4.98
CA GLU A 133 11.93 -15.13 5.91
C GLU A 133 12.13 -16.64 5.75
N LEU A 134 11.03 -17.39 5.62
CA LEU A 134 11.05 -18.83 5.42
C LEU A 134 11.71 -19.21 4.09
N ALA A 135 11.41 -18.48 3.02
CA ALA A 135 12.02 -18.70 1.71
C ALA A 135 13.54 -18.46 1.75
N GLN A 136 13.99 -17.37 2.39
CA GLN A 136 15.41 -17.08 2.56
C GLN A 136 16.12 -18.15 3.40
N THR A 137 15.50 -18.57 4.50
CA THR A 137 16.05 -19.62 5.36
C THR A 137 16.15 -20.96 4.62
N ARG A 138 15.12 -21.32 3.84
CA ARG A 138 15.15 -22.53 3.01
C ARG A 138 16.26 -22.47 1.96
N GLU A 139 16.50 -21.32 1.35
CA GLU A 139 17.60 -21.15 0.41
C GLU A 139 18.97 -21.30 1.08
N ALA A 140 19.14 -20.69 2.26
CA ALA A 140 20.36 -20.86 3.04
C ALA A 140 20.60 -22.33 3.43
N VAL A 141 19.56 -23.05 3.86
CA VAL A 141 19.64 -24.49 4.16
C VAL A 141 20.03 -25.29 2.91
N ARG A 142 19.45 -24.99 1.75
CA ARG A 142 19.82 -25.66 0.49
C ARG A 142 21.28 -25.38 0.12
N GLY A 143 21.75 -24.14 0.25
CA GLY A 143 23.14 -23.78 0.01
C GLY A 143 24.10 -24.57 0.90
N LEU A 144 23.80 -24.63 2.20
CA LEU A 144 24.59 -25.40 3.17
C LEU A 144 24.55 -26.91 2.91
N GLN A 145 23.42 -27.46 2.47
CA GLN A 145 23.32 -28.87 2.10
C GLN A 145 24.19 -29.21 0.88
N ILE A 146 24.19 -28.33 -0.14
CA ILE A 146 25.06 -28.48 -1.31
C ILE A 146 26.53 -28.39 -0.89
N GLU A 147 26.88 -27.42 -0.04
CA GLU A 147 28.24 -27.27 0.47
C GLU A 147 28.67 -28.50 1.28
N LEU A 148 27.81 -29.03 2.15
CA LEU A 148 28.10 -30.25 2.93
C LEU A 148 28.31 -31.49 2.03
N THR A 149 27.60 -31.54 0.90
CA THR A 149 27.72 -32.62 -0.09
C THR A 149 28.92 -32.41 -1.02
N SER A 150 29.54 -31.23 -1.01
CA SER A 150 30.76 -30.94 -1.77
C SER A 150 31.85 -31.95 -1.45
N PRO A 151 32.67 -32.38 -2.42
CA PRO A 151 33.80 -33.28 -2.20
C PRO A 151 34.80 -32.77 -1.15
N LEU A 152 34.76 -31.48 -0.84
CA LEU A 152 35.58 -30.86 0.19
C LEU A 152 35.14 -31.26 1.61
N TYR A 153 33.84 -31.41 1.85
CA TYR A 153 33.25 -31.74 3.16
C TYR A 153 32.78 -33.20 3.26
N ALA A 154 32.29 -33.79 2.16
CA ALA A 154 31.74 -35.15 2.15
C ALA A 154 32.75 -36.24 2.58
N ALA A 155 34.04 -36.02 2.31
CA ALA A 155 35.12 -36.97 2.64
C ALA A 155 35.96 -36.56 3.86
N VAL A 156 35.54 -35.54 4.62
CA VAL A 156 36.35 -35.00 5.73
C VAL A 156 36.55 -36.02 6.83
N GLU A 157 35.53 -36.79 7.20
CA GLU A 157 35.67 -37.82 8.23
C GLU A 157 36.68 -38.89 7.82
N ALA A 158 36.62 -39.36 6.57
CA ALA A 158 37.53 -40.38 6.06
C ALA A 158 38.97 -39.85 6.01
N ARG A 159 39.17 -38.63 5.50
CA ARG A 159 40.49 -37.97 5.45
C ARG A 159 41.05 -37.71 6.85
N HIS A 160 40.19 -37.29 7.79
CA HIS A 160 40.59 -37.07 9.17
C HIS A 160 41.03 -38.38 9.84
N ARG A 161 40.25 -39.46 9.68
CA ARG A 161 40.65 -40.79 10.17
C ARG A 161 41.98 -41.25 9.57
N GLU A 162 42.16 -41.09 8.27
CA GLU A 162 43.42 -41.45 7.61
C GLU A 162 44.60 -40.63 8.14
N ALA A 163 44.42 -39.32 8.33
CA ALA A 163 45.44 -38.43 8.89
C ALA A 163 45.79 -38.81 10.34
N VAL A 164 44.80 -39.14 11.17
CA VAL A 164 45.01 -39.62 12.54
C VAL A 164 45.77 -40.94 12.57
N ILE A 165 45.38 -41.90 11.72
CA ILE A 165 46.08 -43.19 11.62
C ILE A 165 47.54 -42.98 11.19
N LYS A 166 47.78 -42.13 10.18
CA LYS A 166 49.14 -41.79 9.72
C LYS A 166 49.95 -41.13 10.82
N HIS A 167 49.37 -40.18 11.55
CA HIS A 167 50.02 -39.51 12.67
C HIS A 167 50.40 -40.49 13.78
N GLU A 168 49.46 -41.30 14.24
CA GLU A 168 49.72 -42.31 15.28
C GLU A 168 50.76 -43.33 14.82
N SER A 169 50.66 -43.82 13.59
CA SER A 169 51.64 -44.77 13.02
C SER A 169 53.05 -44.16 12.97
N ALA A 170 53.16 -42.89 12.56
CA ALA A 170 54.43 -42.17 12.55
C ALA A 170 54.97 -41.92 13.96
N ALA A 171 54.10 -41.64 14.93
CA ALA A 171 54.48 -41.47 16.34
C ALA A 171 55.01 -42.78 16.93
N TYR A 172 54.37 -43.93 16.66
CA TYR A 172 54.88 -45.25 17.04
C TYR A 172 56.22 -45.55 16.37
N ALA A 173 56.34 -45.31 15.06
CA ALA A 173 57.61 -45.51 14.34
C ALA A 173 58.74 -44.65 14.91
N SER A 174 58.45 -43.38 15.25
CA SER A 174 59.42 -42.49 15.89
C SER A 174 59.88 -43.04 17.24
N LYS A 175 58.94 -43.51 18.08
CA LYS A 175 59.24 -44.10 19.38
C LYS A 175 60.10 -45.37 19.26
N ASP A 176 59.81 -46.21 18.27
CA ASP A 176 60.58 -47.42 18.01
C ASP A 176 61.98 -47.10 17.48
N LEU A 177 62.12 -46.09 16.60
CA LEU A 177 63.43 -45.60 16.17
C LEU A 177 64.27 -45.09 17.35
N THR A 178 63.69 -44.35 18.28
CA THR A 178 64.39 -43.92 19.51
C THR A 178 64.85 -45.12 20.35
N ARG A 179 64.01 -46.14 20.49
CA ARG A 179 64.37 -47.37 21.21
C ARG A 179 65.49 -48.15 20.51
N TYR A 180 65.43 -48.30 19.20
CA TYR A 180 66.48 -48.96 18.43
C TYR A 180 67.79 -48.18 18.47
N HIS A 181 67.75 -46.86 18.41
CA HIS A 181 68.94 -46.02 18.58
C HIS A 181 69.60 -46.27 19.94
N ALA A 182 68.83 -46.22 21.03
CA ALA A 182 69.36 -46.45 22.38
C ALA A 182 69.89 -47.88 22.56
N ALA A 183 69.21 -48.89 22.02
CA ALA A 183 69.66 -50.28 22.06
C ALA A 183 70.94 -50.49 21.25
N LEU A 184 71.05 -49.87 20.07
CA LEU A 184 72.23 -49.91 19.22
C LEU A 184 73.43 -49.28 19.91
N ASP A 185 73.27 -48.08 20.47
CA ASP A 185 74.34 -47.40 21.22
C ASP A 185 74.83 -48.28 22.36
N LYS A 186 73.91 -48.88 23.13
CA LYS A 186 74.29 -49.79 24.22
C LYS A 186 75.06 -51.02 23.72
N ALA A 187 74.63 -51.62 22.62
CA ALA A 187 75.31 -52.76 22.02
C ALA A 187 76.70 -52.38 21.47
N LEU A 188 76.80 -51.20 20.86
CA LEU A 188 78.05 -50.65 20.34
C LEU A 188 79.04 -50.35 21.47
N MET A 189 78.60 -49.71 22.55
CA MET A 189 79.42 -49.48 23.74
C MET A 189 79.91 -50.80 24.35
N LYS A 190 79.04 -51.81 24.46
CA LYS A 190 79.42 -53.14 24.95
C LYS A 190 80.46 -53.81 24.03
N TYR A 191 80.29 -53.68 22.71
CA TYR A 191 81.25 -54.21 21.75
C TYR A 191 82.61 -53.52 21.84
N HIS A 192 82.65 -52.18 21.95
CA HIS A 192 83.89 -51.44 22.15
C HIS A 192 84.58 -51.82 23.45
N THR A 193 83.83 -51.94 24.54
CA THR A 193 84.34 -52.41 25.84
C THR A 193 84.94 -53.81 25.73
N GLN A 194 84.23 -54.74 25.08
CA GLN A 194 84.72 -56.10 24.86
C GLN A 194 86.00 -56.12 24.01
N LYS A 195 86.07 -55.29 22.96
CA LYS A 195 87.25 -55.20 22.09
C LYS A 195 88.44 -54.56 22.78
N LEU A 196 88.23 -53.51 23.57
CA LEU A 196 89.28 -52.85 24.34
C LEU A 196 89.84 -53.80 25.40
N ASN A 197 88.99 -54.57 26.07
CA ASN A 197 89.43 -55.63 26.98
C ASN A 197 90.25 -56.72 26.27
N GLN A 198 89.82 -57.15 25.07
CA GLN A 198 90.58 -58.09 24.27
C GLN A 198 91.96 -57.52 23.87
N THR A 199 92.03 -56.26 23.45
CA THR A 199 93.28 -55.57 23.11
C THR A 199 94.20 -55.44 24.32
N ASN A 200 93.68 -54.99 25.46
CA ASN A 200 94.44 -54.87 26.71
C ASN A 200 94.99 -56.20 27.19
N LYS A 201 94.26 -57.29 26.97
CA LYS A 201 94.76 -58.64 27.25
C LYS A 201 95.99 -58.95 26.40
N THR A 202 95.93 -58.75 25.08
CA THR A 202 97.06 -58.96 24.18
C THR A 202 98.25 -58.04 24.51
N VAL A 203 98.00 -56.76 24.82
CA VAL A 203 99.06 -55.81 25.20
C VAL A 203 99.75 -56.24 26.49
N ARG A 204 98.99 -56.68 27.50
CA ARG A 204 99.55 -57.18 28.76
C ARG A 204 100.41 -58.42 28.52
N GLU A 205 99.94 -59.37 27.71
CA GLU A 205 100.69 -60.58 27.35
C GLU A 205 102.00 -60.24 26.61
N LEU A 206 101.96 -59.27 25.69
CA LEU A 206 103.16 -58.78 24.99
C LEU A 206 104.13 -58.03 25.91
N TRP A 207 103.62 -57.18 26.80
CA TRP A 207 104.42 -56.40 27.75
C TRP A 207 105.25 -57.32 28.64
N GLN A 208 104.62 -58.33 29.25
CA GLN A 208 105.29 -59.31 30.10
C GLN A 208 106.39 -60.10 29.36
N ARG A 209 106.25 -60.27 28.04
CA ARG A 209 107.24 -60.98 27.23
C ARG A 209 108.47 -60.14 26.90
N VAL A 210 108.30 -58.83 26.67
CA VAL A 210 109.33 -57.95 26.12
C VAL A 210 110.01 -57.10 27.19
N TYR A 211 109.31 -56.72 28.25
CA TYR A 211 109.82 -55.85 29.31
C TYR A 211 110.39 -56.64 30.50
N ARG A 212 111.64 -56.36 30.88
CA ARG A 212 112.37 -57.05 31.98
C ARG A 212 112.65 -56.17 33.19
N GLY A 213 112.13 -54.94 33.22
CA GLY A 213 112.22 -54.02 34.36
C GLY A 213 111.31 -54.44 35.51
N ARG A 214 111.57 -53.92 36.73
CA ARG A 214 110.81 -54.23 37.97
C ARG A 214 109.87 -53.11 38.40
N ASP A 215 109.81 -52.05 37.61
CA ASP A 215 109.20 -50.77 37.88
C ASP A 215 107.79 -50.63 37.29
N ILE A 216 107.41 -51.46 36.31
CA ILE A 216 106.08 -51.43 35.68
C ILE A 216 105.55 -52.85 35.45
N ASP A 217 104.42 -53.17 36.10
CA ASP A 217 103.79 -54.50 36.02
C ASP A 217 103.07 -54.77 34.69
N TYR A 218 102.30 -53.81 34.18
CA TYR A 218 101.65 -53.86 32.86
C TYR A 218 101.19 -52.48 32.39
N VAL A 219 100.92 -52.36 31.09
CA VAL A 219 100.31 -51.18 30.48
C VAL A 219 98.92 -51.55 29.92
N ALA A 220 97.95 -50.65 30.06
CA ALA A 220 96.59 -50.82 29.53
C ALA A 220 96.06 -49.50 29.00
N ILE A 221 95.27 -49.59 27.93
CA ILE A 221 94.52 -48.48 27.33
C ILE A 221 93.19 -48.36 28.09
N ARG A 222 92.82 -47.15 28.53
CA ARG A 222 91.53 -46.87 29.16
C ARG A 222 90.68 -45.99 28.24
N SER A 223 89.36 -46.17 28.26
CA SER A 223 88.40 -45.26 27.63
C SER A 223 87.52 -44.59 28.69
N ASP A 224 87.33 -43.28 28.59
CA ASP A 224 86.55 -42.47 29.54
C ASP A 224 85.05 -42.82 29.60
N THR A 225 84.57 -43.72 28.74
CA THR A 225 83.17 -44.16 28.71
C THR A 225 82.77 -45.13 29.83
N GLU A 226 83.70 -45.66 30.63
CA GLU A 226 83.39 -46.61 31.72
C GLU A 226 83.08 -45.95 33.09
N GLU A 227 83.34 -44.66 33.28
CA GLU A 227 83.18 -44.00 34.60
C GLU A 227 81.73 -43.67 34.99
N GLY A 228 80.77 -43.75 34.05
CA GLY A 228 79.38 -43.31 34.30
C GLY A 228 78.45 -44.31 35.00
N GLU A 229 78.83 -45.59 35.16
CA GLU A 229 77.88 -46.65 35.57
C GLU A 229 78.01 -47.13 37.03
N LYS A 230 78.94 -46.58 37.84
CA LYS A 230 79.20 -47.06 39.22
C LYS A 230 78.83 -46.14 40.39
N ASP A 231 78.47 -44.87 40.18
CA ASP A 231 78.24 -43.92 41.30
C ASP A 231 76.75 -43.63 41.63
N GLY A 232 75.80 -44.46 41.19
CA GLY A 232 74.36 -44.20 41.33
C GLY A 232 73.62 -44.89 42.48
N ALA A 233 74.30 -45.66 43.35
CA ALA A 233 73.64 -46.52 44.35
C ALA A 233 74.07 -46.21 45.78
N ASP A 234 73.95 -44.95 46.22
CA ASP A 234 73.79 -44.61 47.65
C ASP A 234 73.37 -43.15 47.81
N GLY A 235 72.07 -42.90 47.62
CA GLY A 235 71.45 -41.58 47.82
C GLY A 235 70.17 -41.74 48.63
N LYS A 236 70.30 -41.98 49.93
CA LYS A 236 69.17 -41.98 50.88
C LYS A 236 68.50 -40.60 50.87
N ILE A 237 67.21 -40.65 50.62
CA ILE A 237 66.24 -39.57 50.58
C ILE A 237 66.11 -39.00 52.00
N ALA A 238 66.42 -37.71 52.18
CA ALA A 238 66.06 -36.94 53.36
C ALA A 238 64.89 -36.02 52.99
N GLU A 239 63.70 -36.47 53.35
CA GLU A 239 62.43 -35.76 53.22
C GLU A 239 62.38 -34.63 54.26
N ILE A 240 62.47 -33.37 53.83
CA ILE A 240 62.17 -32.19 54.65
C ILE A 240 60.86 -31.60 54.16
N GLY A 241 59.79 -31.88 54.90
CA GLY A 241 58.50 -31.26 54.71
C GLY A 241 58.57 -29.74 54.93
N ARG A 242 58.18 -28.98 53.90
CA ARG A 242 57.66 -27.62 54.05
C ARG A 242 56.23 -27.60 53.53
N ALA A 243 55.28 -27.53 54.45
CA ALA A 243 53.92 -27.16 54.17
C ALA A 243 53.88 -25.66 53.80
N THR A 244 53.48 -25.37 52.57
CA THR A 244 53.05 -24.05 52.12
C THR A 244 51.65 -23.76 52.68
N ARG A 245 51.52 -22.62 53.37
CA ARG A 245 50.26 -21.86 53.45
C ARG A 245 50.23 -20.88 52.28
N SER A 246 49.17 -20.96 51.49
CA SER A 246 48.37 -19.89 50.86
C SER A 246 47.80 -20.37 49.54
#